data_AF-A0A953LTB8-F1
#
_entry.id   AF-A0A953LTB8-F1
#
_cell.length_a   1.000
_cell.length_b   1.000
_cell.length_c   1.000
_cell.angle_alpha   90.00
_cell.angle_beta   90.00
_cell.angle_gamma   90.00
#
_symmetry.space_group_name_H-M   'P 1'
#
loop_
_entity.id
_entity.type
_entity.pdbx_description
1 polymer ?
#
loop_
_entity_poly.entity_id
_entity_poly.type
_entity_poly.pdbx_seq_one_letter_code
_entity_poly.pdbx_strand_id
1 'polypeptide(L)'
;MTTHIAVQLAGLAIAGWLLGMALRRRLAGASRMTNANGLCGLAIGLFAALFWMLPRTLDEVILDARMEVAKFLTVPLLVGFPLALSWPRLNPVLRGFLKATLISKLFVLGWIYMAAPERLCTSYLQSDQVLLSELLYFLAGALTIAWSLPLFFGDGASDRHRLQSFSQFKYG
;
A
#
# COMPACT_ATOMS: atom_id res chain seq x y z
N MET A 1 -8.58 -13.34 -18.13
CA MET A 1 -9.30 -12.03 -18.06
C MET A 1 -9.45 -11.50 -16.63
N THR A 2 -9.24 -12.33 -15.61
CA THR A 2 -9.44 -12.00 -14.18
C THR A 2 -8.16 -11.56 -13.46
N THR A 3 -6.98 -12.02 -13.92
CA THR A 3 -5.67 -11.44 -13.58
C THR A 3 -5.63 -9.92 -13.73
N HIS A 4 -6.34 -9.40 -14.73
CA HIS A 4 -6.45 -7.97 -14.96
C HIS A 4 -7.11 -7.24 -13.80
N ILE A 5 -8.11 -7.80 -13.10
CA ILE A 5 -8.86 -7.07 -12.06
C ILE A 5 -8.00 -6.85 -10.82
N ALA A 6 -7.26 -7.87 -10.37
CA ALA A 6 -6.38 -7.73 -9.21
C ALA A 6 -5.24 -6.72 -9.47
N VAL A 7 -4.60 -6.83 -10.64
CA VAL A 7 -3.54 -5.89 -11.07
C VAL A 7 -4.12 -4.48 -11.28
N GLN A 8 -5.33 -4.37 -11.81
CA GLN A 8 -6.04 -3.10 -12.02
C GLN A 8 -6.38 -2.43 -10.69
N LEU A 9 -6.87 -3.16 -9.70
CA LEU A 9 -7.16 -2.62 -8.37
C LEU A 9 -5.88 -2.13 -7.67
N ALA A 10 -4.80 -2.91 -7.75
CA ALA A 10 -3.49 -2.49 -7.26
C ALA A 10 -2.98 -1.23 -7.98
N GLY A 11 -3.11 -1.19 -9.32
CA GLY A 11 -2.75 -0.03 -10.13
C GLY A 11 -3.57 1.22 -9.79
N LEU A 12 -4.88 1.08 -9.54
CA LEU A 12 -5.76 2.16 -9.11
C LEU A 12 -5.37 2.71 -7.74
N ALA A 13 -5.02 1.83 -6.79
CA ALA A 13 -4.52 2.25 -5.48
C ALA A 13 -3.20 3.03 -5.61
N ILE A 14 -2.29 2.59 -6.48
CA ILE A 14 -1.03 3.31 -6.77
C ILE A 14 -1.32 4.67 -7.43
N ALA A 15 -2.25 4.73 -8.39
CA ALA A 15 -2.63 5.99 -9.04
C ALA A 15 -3.21 6.99 -8.03
N GLY A 16 -4.10 6.55 -7.14
CA GLY A 16 -4.61 7.36 -6.05
C GLY A 16 -3.53 7.83 -5.09
N TRP A 17 -2.54 6.97 -4.82
CA TRP A 17 -1.39 7.32 -4.00
C TRP A 17 -0.51 8.40 -4.66
N LEU A 18 -0.21 8.27 -5.95
CA LEU A 18 0.53 9.27 -6.72
C LEU A 18 -0.22 10.61 -6.74
N LEU A 19 -1.54 10.58 -6.95
CA LEU A 19 -2.39 11.77 -6.90
C LEU A 19 -2.33 12.44 -5.52
N GLY A 20 -2.44 11.64 -4.45
CA GLY A 20 -2.32 12.14 -3.07
C GLY A 20 -0.96 12.77 -2.81
N MET A 21 0.13 12.18 -3.31
CA MET A 21 1.46 12.76 -3.20
C MET A 21 1.62 14.08 -3.96
N ALA A 22 1.00 14.21 -5.13
CA ALA A 22 1.02 15.45 -5.92
C ALA A 22 0.21 16.57 -5.23
N LEU A 23 -0.96 16.24 -4.67
CA LEU A 23 -1.86 17.22 -4.04
C LEU A 23 -1.55 17.49 -2.57
N ARG A 24 -0.70 16.68 -1.91
CA ARG A 24 -0.43 16.81 -0.45
C ARG A 24 -0.01 18.20 -0.01
N ARG A 25 0.78 18.92 -0.84
CA ARG A 25 1.27 20.26 -0.51
C ARG A 25 0.13 21.29 -0.57
N ARG A 26 -0.76 21.15 -1.55
CA ARG A 26 -1.94 22.03 -1.69
C ARG A 26 -2.99 21.78 -0.61
N LEU A 27 -3.14 20.54 -0.18
CA LEU A 27 -4.13 20.12 0.82
C LEU A 27 -3.55 20.04 2.24
N ALA A 28 -2.33 20.55 2.48
CA ALA A 28 -1.65 20.43 3.75
C ALA A 28 -2.46 21.03 4.92
N GLY A 29 -3.10 22.18 4.70
CA GLY A 29 -3.93 22.87 5.71
C GLY A 29 -5.18 22.08 6.09
N ALA A 30 -6.04 21.76 5.12
CA ALA A 30 -7.26 20.98 5.35
C ALA A 30 -6.96 19.58 5.93
N SER A 31 -5.90 18.93 5.44
CA SER A 31 -5.46 17.64 5.94
C SER A 31 -4.91 17.70 7.36
N ARG A 32 -4.38 18.85 7.82
CA ARG A 32 -3.90 18.99 9.21
C ARG A 32 -5.06 19.01 10.21
N MET A 33 -6.19 19.60 9.82
CA MET A 33 -7.40 19.66 10.66
C MET A 33 -8.08 18.30 10.76
N THR A 34 -8.13 17.53 9.67
CA THR A 34 -8.85 16.25 9.63
C THR A 34 -7.99 15.02 9.91
N ASN A 35 -6.66 15.13 9.79
CA ASN A 35 -5.74 13.99 9.84
C ASN A 35 -4.42 14.34 10.56
N ALA A 36 -4.52 14.94 11.74
CA ALA A 36 -3.39 15.44 12.51
C ALA A 36 -2.26 14.41 12.72
N ASN A 37 -2.61 13.15 13.03
CA ASN A 37 -1.66 12.05 13.29
C ASN A 37 -1.50 11.06 12.13
N GLY A 38 -2.14 11.29 10.97
CA GLY A 38 -2.18 10.32 9.88
C GLY A 38 -3.08 9.10 10.13
N LEU A 39 -3.57 8.88 11.35
CA LEU A 39 -4.36 7.70 11.72
C LEU A 39 -5.72 7.66 11.04
N CYS A 40 -6.41 8.79 10.87
CA CYS A 40 -7.72 8.85 10.24
C CYS A 40 -7.64 8.40 8.77
N GLY A 41 -6.70 8.96 8.00
CA GLY A 41 -6.51 8.55 6.61
C GLY A 41 -5.98 7.12 6.47
N LEU A 42 -5.21 6.63 7.44
CA LEU A 42 -4.79 5.23 7.49
C LEU A 42 -5.98 4.30 7.74
N ALA A 43 -6.85 4.63 8.70
CA ALA A 43 -8.03 3.83 9.01
C ALA A 43 -9.01 3.75 7.83
N ILE A 44 -9.28 4.89 7.17
CA ILE A 44 -10.11 4.93 5.95
C ILE A 44 -9.48 4.07 4.85
N GLY A 45 -8.17 4.24 4.61
CA GLY A 45 -7.44 3.47 3.61
C GLY A 45 -7.48 1.97 3.85
N LEU A 46 -7.25 1.54 5.10
CA LEU A 46 -7.29 0.13 5.47
C LEU A 46 -8.69 -0.44 5.40
N PHE A 47 -9.72 0.28 5.87
CA PHE A 47 -11.09 -0.18 5.81
C PHE A 47 -11.59 -0.33 4.37
N ALA A 48 -11.30 0.65 3.51
CA ALA A 48 -11.60 0.60 2.09
C ALA A 48 -10.83 -0.54 1.39
N ALA A 49 -9.56 -0.74 1.72
CA ALA A 49 -8.77 -1.85 1.17
C ALA A 49 -9.33 -3.22 1.60
N LEU A 50 -9.76 -3.36 2.86
CA LEU A 50 -10.42 -4.58 3.35
C LEU A 50 -11.72 -4.85 2.61
N PHE A 51 -12.56 -3.83 2.42
CA PHE A 51 -13.79 -3.94 1.66
C PHE A 51 -13.54 -4.44 0.24
N TRP A 52 -12.60 -3.81 -0.49
CA TRP A 52 -12.28 -4.19 -1.88
C TRP A 52 -11.51 -5.52 -2.01
N MET A 53 -10.95 -6.05 -0.92
CA MET A 53 -10.33 -7.37 -0.89
C MET A 53 -11.31 -8.50 -0.55
N LEU A 54 -12.60 -8.22 -0.27
CA LEU A 54 -13.58 -9.28 -0.04
C LEU A 54 -13.89 -10.01 -1.35
N PRO A 55 -13.77 -11.36 -1.41
CA PRO A 55 -14.08 -12.15 -2.61
C PRO A 55 -15.46 -11.82 -3.20
N ARG A 56 -16.46 -11.67 -2.31
CA ARG A 56 -17.82 -11.26 -2.69
C ARG A 56 -17.87 -9.97 -3.50
N THR A 57 -17.14 -8.92 -3.07
CA THR A 57 -17.16 -7.64 -3.78
C THR A 57 -16.49 -7.75 -5.15
N LEU A 58 -15.45 -8.58 -5.27
CA LEU A 58 -14.78 -8.86 -6.54
C LEU A 58 -15.68 -9.64 -7.49
N ASP A 59 -16.45 -10.59 -6.98
CA ASP A 59 -17.43 -11.34 -7.76
C ASP A 59 -18.58 -10.44 -8.23
N GLU A 60 -19.03 -9.49 -7.40
CA GLU A 60 -20.04 -8.48 -7.77
C GLU A 60 -19.54 -7.52 -8.88
N VAL A 61 -18.24 -7.20 -8.94
CA VAL A 61 -17.67 -6.37 -10.03
C VAL A 61 -17.84 -7.01 -11.40
N ILE A 62 -17.80 -8.34 -11.48
CA ILE A 62 -17.96 -9.06 -12.74
C ILE A 62 -19.42 -9.06 -13.20
N LEU A 63 -20.36 -8.98 -12.24
CA LEU A 63 -21.80 -9.12 -12.48
C LEU A 63 -22.52 -7.77 -12.59
N ASP A 64 -22.00 -6.69 -12.00
CA ASP A 64 -22.63 -5.36 -11.97
C ASP A 64 -21.68 -4.25 -12.45
N ALA A 65 -22.04 -3.60 -13.56
CA ALA A 65 -21.32 -2.47 -14.14
C ALA A 65 -21.21 -1.25 -13.20
N ARG A 66 -22.14 -1.09 -12.23
CA ARG A 66 -22.05 -0.02 -11.23
C ARG A 66 -20.88 -0.25 -10.28
N MET A 67 -20.69 -1.49 -9.86
CA MET A 67 -19.56 -1.89 -9.02
C MET A 67 -18.25 -1.81 -9.80
N GLU A 68 -18.30 -2.08 -11.11
CA GLU A 68 -17.17 -1.87 -12.00
C GLU A 68 -16.74 -0.40 -12.04
N VAL A 69 -17.66 0.56 -12.19
CA VAL A 69 -17.33 2.00 -12.18
C VAL A 69 -16.92 2.46 -10.77
N ALA A 70 -17.59 1.96 -9.73
CA ALA A 70 -17.32 2.33 -8.34
C ALA A 70 -15.84 2.08 -7.99
N LYS A 71 -15.25 0.96 -8.42
CA LYS A 71 -13.84 0.63 -8.12
C LYS A 71 -12.88 1.72 -8.63
N PHE A 72 -13.16 2.32 -9.79
CA PHE A 72 -12.31 3.36 -10.38
C PHE A 72 -12.34 4.68 -9.60
N LEU A 73 -13.44 4.95 -8.89
CA LEU A 73 -13.57 6.15 -8.06
C LEU A 73 -13.09 5.89 -6.64
N THR A 74 -13.59 4.84 -6.02
CA THR A 74 -13.39 4.60 -4.59
C THR A 74 -12.00 4.07 -4.29
N VAL A 75 -11.39 3.24 -5.15
CA VAL A 75 -10.07 2.67 -4.84
C VAL A 75 -8.98 3.76 -4.85
N PRO A 76 -8.87 4.63 -5.88
CA PRO A 76 -7.90 5.72 -5.84
C PRO A 76 -8.20 6.72 -4.71
N LEU A 77 -9.47 7.07 -4.51
CA LEU A 77 -9.86 8.17 -3.61
C LEU A 77 -9.96 7.77 -2.14
N LEU A 78 -10.26 6.51 -1.83
CA LEU A 78 -10.43 6.02 -0.46
C LEU A 78 -9.30 5.09 0.00
N VAL A 79 -8.51 4.50 -0.92
CA VAL A 79 -7.34 3.70 -0.55
C VAL A 79 -6.08 4.55 -0.75
N GLY A 80 -5.70 4.79 -2.00
CA GLY A 80 -4.40 5.39 -2.35
C GLY A 80 -4.23 6.81 -1.82
N PHE A 81 -5.21 7.67 -2.06
CA PHE A 81 -5.14 9.09 -1.72
C PHE A 81 -5.02 9.38 -0.21
N PRO A 82 -5.88 8.83 0.69
CA PRO A 82 -5.76 9.08 2.12
C PRO A 82 -4.52 8.44 2.71
N LEU A 83 -4.10 7.27 2.20
CA LEU A 83 -2.84 6.64 2.58
C LEU A 83 -1.63 7.54 2.26
N ALA A 84 -1.58 8.15 1.07
CA ALA A 84 -0.50 9.05 0.67
C ALA A 84 -0.43 10.34 1.51
N LEU A 85 -1.58 10.90 1.88
CA LEU A 85 -1.68 12.06 2.77
C LEU A 85 -1.26 11.72 4.21
N SER A 86 -1.62 10.53 4.68
CA SER A 86 -1.28 10.04 6.02
C SER A 86 0.18 9.63 6.18
N TRP A 87 0.77 9.03 5.14
CA TRP A 87 2.09 8.42 5.20
C TRP A 87 3.19 9.28 5.83
N PRO A 88 3.41 10.55 5.44
CA PRO A 88 4.46 11.38 6.04
C PRO A 88 4.22 11.75 7.50
N ARG A 89 3.01 11.52 8.04
CA ARG A 89 2.64 11.81 9.44
C ARG A 89 2.74 10.58 10.35
N LEU A 90 2.83 9.37 9.78
CA LEU A 90 2.92 8.14 10.57
C LEU A 90 4.26 8.05 11.31
N ASN A 91 4.24 7.52 12.53
CA ASN A 91 5.47 7.19 13.28
C ASN A 91 6.32 6.17 12.48
N PRO A 92 7.66 6.31 12.43
CA PRO A 92 8.57 5.33 11.84
C PRO A 92 8.29 3.87 12.21
N VAL A 93 7.95 3.57 13.48
CA VAL A 93 7.62 2.21 13.94
C VAL A 93 6.39 1.67 13.22
N LEU A 94 5.33 2.48 13.14
CA LEU A 94 4.09 2.10 12.45
C LEU A 94 4.31 1.94 10.93
N ARG A 95 5.15 2.78 10.31
CA ARG A 95 5.53 2.59 8.90
C ARG A 95 6.28 1.28 8.70
N GLY A 96 7.21 0.95 9.59
CA GLY A 96 7.93 -0.33 9.58
C GLY A 96 6.97 -1.51 9.71
N PHE A 97 6.05 -1.45 10.67
CA PHE A 97 5.01 -2.46 10.84
C PHE A 97 4.14 -2.64 9.60
N LEU A 98 3.66 -1.54 8.99
CA LEU A 98 2.85 -1.61 7.76
C LEU A 98 3.64 -2.18 6.57
N LYS A 99 4.92 -1.82 6.43
CA LYS A 99 5.81 -2.38 5.42
C LYS A 99 6.01 -3.89 5.60
N ALA A 100 6.33 -4.32 6.82
CA ALA A 100 6.49 -5.74 7.15
C ALA A 100 5.18 -6.52 6.93
N THR A 101 4.04 -5.95 7.34
CA THR A 101 2.72 -6.52 7.11
C THR A 101 2.43 -6.69 5.62
N LEU A 102 2.76 -5.70 4.80
CA LEU A 102 2.58 -5.80 3.34
C LEU A 102 3.46 -6.90 2.74
N ILE A 103 4.76 -6.92 3.09
CA ILE A 103 5.69 -7.95 2.61
C ILE A 103 5.21 -9.34 3.01
N SER A 104 4.83 -9.53 4.28
CA SER A 104 4.29 -10.79 4.79
C SER A 104 3.06 -11.24 4.00
N LYS A 105 2.10 -10.33 3.75
CA LYS A 105 0.92 -10.63 2.94
C LYS A 105 1.28 -11.04 1.51
N LEU A 106 2.23 -10.37 0.87
CA LEU A 106 2.65 -10.72 -0.49
C LEU A 106 3.29 -12.11 -0.56
N PHE A 107 4.17 -12.45 0.39
CA PHE A 107 4.76 -13.79 0.48
C PHE A 107 3.72 -14.88 0.77
N VAL A 108 2.84 -14.65 1.75
CA VAL A 108 1.79 -15.61 2.12
C VAL A 108 0.81 -15.82 0.95
N LEU A 109 0.39 -14.75 0.27
CA LEU A 109 -0.49 -14.86 -0.90
C LEU A 109 0.22 -15.57 -2.05
N GLY A 110 1.47 -15.23 -2.35
CA GLY A 110 2.27 -15.93 -3.36
C GLY A 110 2.35 -17.43 -3.07
N TRP A 111 2.59 -17.79 -1.80
CA TRP A 111 2.64 -19.18 -1.39
C TRP A 111 1.30 -19.91 -1.50
N ILE A 112 0.21 -19.30 -1.03
CA ILE A 112 -1.13 -19.89 -1.13
C ILE A 112 -1.52 -20.12 -2.59
N TYR A 113 -1.27 -19.14 -3.47
CA TYR A 113 -1.59 -19.27 -4.90
C TYR A 113 -0.73 -20.31 -5.61
N MET A 114 0.52 -20.50 -5.20
CA MET A 114 1.40 -21.53 -5.76
C MET A 114 1.06 -22.93 -5.24
N ALA A 115 0.72 -23.06 -3.95
CA ALA A 115 0.50 -24.35 -3.29
C ALA A 115 -0.91 -24.92 -3.47
N ALA A 116 -1.90 -24.10 -3.85
CA ALA A 116 -3.28 -24.55 -4.01
C ALA A 116 -3.45 -25.41 -5.29
N PRO A 117 -3.81 -26.71 -5.15
CA PRO A 117 -4.00 -27.61 -6.29
C PRO A 117 -5.32 -27.36 -7.03
N GLU A 118 -6.28 -26.73 -6.35
CA GLU A 118 -7.60 -26.38 -6.88
C GLU A 118 -7.70 -24.86 -7.14
N ARG A 119 -8.63 -24.48 -8.02
CA ARG A 119 -8.91 -23.06 -8.31
C ARG A 119 -9.47 -22.39 -7.05
N LEU A 120 -8.69 -21.53 -6.43
CA LEU A 120 -9.10 -20.77 -5.24
C LEU A 120 -10.22 -19.76 -5.52
N CYS A 121 -10.31 -19.30 -6.76
CA CYS A 121 -11.38 -18.43 -7.23
C CYS A 121 -12.00 -19.05 -8.48
N THR A 122 -13.32 -19.21 -8.50
CA THR A 122 -14.09 -19.82 -9.59
C THR A 122 -13.85 -19.12 -10.95
N SER A 123 -13.43 -17.85 -10.89
CA SER A 123 -13.15 -16.99 -12.03
C SER A 123 -11.67 -17.01 -12.50
N TYR A 124 -10.75 -17.61 -11.74
CA TYR A 124 -9.34 -17.68 -12.12
C TYR A 124 -9.00 -18.98 -12.84
N LEU A 125 -8.31 -18.85 -13.97
CA LEU A 125 -7.70 -20.00 -14.63
C LEU A 125 -6.42 -20.38 -13.87
N GLN A 126 -6.13 -21.67 -13.75
CA GLN A 126 -5.00 -22.15 -12.95
C GLN A 126 -3.64 -21.64 -13.45
N SER A 127 -3.50 -21.41 -14.76
CA SER A 127 -2.33 -20.77 -15.36
C SER A 127 -2.14 -19.31 -14.90
N ASP A 128 -3.24 -18.56 -14.76
CA ASP A 128 -3.23 -17.16 -14.31
C ASP A 128 -2.84 -17.05 -12.82
N GLN A 129 -3.15 -18.10 -12.05
CA GLN A 129 -2.81 -18.19 -10.62
C GLN A 129 -1.30 -18.36 -10.39
N VAL A 130 -0.64 -19.18 -11.21
CA VAL A 130 0.82 -19.37 -11.15
C VAL A 130 1.55 -18.06 -11.50
N LEU A 131 1.18 -17.41 -12.61
CA LEU A 131 1.78 -16.13 -13.00
C LEU A 131 1.61 -15.05 -11.93
N LEU A 132 0.42 -14.98 -11.30
CA LEU A 132 0.17 -14.06 -10.20
C LEU A 132 1.07 -14.36 -8.98
N SER A 133 1.26 -15.64 -8.65
CA SER A 133 2.11 -16.04 -7.52
C SER A 133 3.58 -15.65 -7.75
N GLU A 134 4.10 -15.83 -8.96
CA GLU A 134 5.46 -15.41 -9.34
C GLU A 134 5.63 -13.90 -9.20
N LEU A 135 4.66 -13.13 -9.71
CA LEU A 135 4.68 -11.67 -9.60
C LEU A 135 4.66 -11.20 -8.13
N LEU A 136 3.83 -11.83 -7.29
CA LEU A 136 3.74 -11.50 -5.87
C LEU A 136 5.06 -11.77 -5.15
N TYR A 137 5.72 -12.89 -5.43
CA TYR A 137 7.03 -13.20 -4.87
C TYR A 137 8.12 -12.25 -5.34
N PHE A 138 8.15 -11.94 -6.63
CA PHE A 138 9.10 -10.97 -7.18
C PHE A 138 8.94 -9.59 -6.52
N LEU A 139 7.70 -9.10 -6.40
CA LEU A 139 7.40 -7.83 -5.73
C LEU A 139 7.76 -7.86 -4.24
N ALA A 140 7.47 -8.95 -3.54
CA ALA A 140 7.82 -9.10 -2.12
C ALA A 140 9.34 -9.04 -1.91
N GLY A 141 10.11 -9.77 -2.74
CA GLY A 141 11.57 -9.75 -2.72
C GLY A 141 12.13 -8.37 -3.04
N ALA A 142 11.66 -7.75 -4.12
CA ALA A 142 12.08 -6.41 -4.54
C ALA A 142 11.82 -5.35 -3.46
N LEU A 143 10.64 -5.35 -2.83
CA LEU A 143 10.31 -4.43 -1.74
C LEU A 143 11.14 -4.68 -0.48
N THR A 144 11.40 -5.95 -0.15
CA THR A 144 12.23 -6.34 0.99
C THR A 144 13.64 -5.78 0.81
N ILE A 145 14.25 -5.96 -0.37
CA ILE A 145 15.56 -5.41 -0.69
C ILE A 145 15.50 -3.88 -0.66
N ALA A 146 14.59 -3.26 -1.41
CA ALA A 146 14.50 -1.80 -1.52
C ALA A 146 14.30 -1.09 -0.18
N TRP A 147 13.57 -1.67 0.77
CA TRP A 147 13.34 -1.07 2.08
C TRP A 147 14.37 -1.46 3.15
N SER A 148 15.12 -2.55 2.96
CA SER A 148 16.20 -2.93 3.88
C SER A 148 17.54 -2.28 3.51
N LEU A 149 17.80 -2.00 2.23
CA LEU A 149 19.04 -1.36 1.76
C LEU A 149 19.39 -0.06 2.52
N PRO A 150 18.48 0.92 2.70
CA PRO A 150 18.80 2.15 3.46
C PRO A 150 19.13 1.90 4.94
N LEU A 151 18.71 0.77 5.50
CA LEU A 151 18.99 0.39 6.88
C LEU A 151 20.44 -0.05 7.07
N PHE A 152 21.01 -0.73 6.07
CA PHE A 152 22.40 -1.19 6.07
C PHE A 152 23.36 -0.12 5.59
N PHE A 153 22.96 0.69 4.61
CA PHE A 153 23.84 1.67 3.99
C PHE A 153 23.74 3.08 4.58
N GLY A 154 22.80 3.33 5.50
CA GLY A 154 22.70 4.52 6.34
C GLY A 154 22.75 5.85 5.59
N ASP A 155 21.64 6.58 5.52
CA ASP A 155 21.67 7.96 5.02
C ASP A 155 22.59 8.83 5.92
N GLY A 156 23.86 8.99 5.53
CA GLY A 156 24.87 9.80 6.22
C GLY A 156 24.52 11.30 6.32
N ALA A 157 23.36 11.70 5.80
CA ALA A 157 22.76 13.01 5.98
C ALA A 157 22.03 13.15 7.35
N SER A 158 21.48 12.07 7.91
CA SER A 158 20.70 12.14 9.17
C SER A 158 21.58 12.26 10.42
N ASP A 159 22.85 11.83 10.36
CA ASP A 159 23.78 11.98 11.48
C ASP A 159 24.29 13.42 11.64
N ARG A 160 24.39 14.17 10.55
CA ARG A 160 24.92 15.53 10.56
C ARG A 160 24.02 16.51 11.33
N HIS A 161 22.70 16.32 11.24
CA HIS A 161 21.72 17.17 11.95
C HIS A 161 21.58 16.82 13.44
N ARG A 162 21.83 15.55 13.82
CA ARG A 162 21.82 15.09 15.21
C ARG A 162 23.08 15.55 15.96
N LEU A 163 24.25 15.52 15.30
CA LEU A 163 25.50 16.02 15.89
C LEU A 163 25.49 17.54 16.10
N GLN A 164 24.80 18.31 15.26
CA GLN A 164 24.66 19.77 15.41
C GLN A 164 23.73 20.18 16.56
N SER A 165 22.67 19.43 16.87
CA SER A 165 21.83 19.75 18.04
C SER A 165 22.52 19.36 19.36
N PHE A 166 23.34 18.31 19.35
CA PHE A 166 24.14 17.92 20.53
C PHE A 166 25.30 18.89 20.79
N SER A 167 25.91 19.47 19.76
CA SER A 167 26.95 20.48 19.96
C SER A 167 26.38 21.81 20.46
N GLN A 168 25.21 22.24 19.97
CA GLN A 168 24.54 23.44 20.48
C GLN A 168 24.15 23.33 21.97
N PHE A 169 23.75 22.15 22.44
CA PHE A 169 23.44 21.91 23.86
C PHE A 169 24.69 21.87 24.76
N LYS A 170 25.88 21.60 24.20
CA LYS A 170 27.12 21.48 24.99
C LYS A 170 27.86 22.82 25.18
N TYR A 171 27.45 23.87 24.46
CA TYR A 171 28.11 25.19 24.46
C TYR A 171 27.15 26.37 24.72
N GLY A 172 25.93 26.13 25.20
CA GLY A 172 24.98 27.14 25.67
C GLY A 172 24.66 26.94 27.14
#